data_AF-A0A9K3N779-F1
#
_entry.id   AF-A0A9K3N779-F1
#
_cell.length_a   1.000
_cell.length_b   1.000
_cell.length_c   1.000
_cell.angle_alpha   90.00
_cell.angle_beta   90.00
_cell.angle_gamma   90.00
#
_symmetry.space_group_name_H-M   'P 1'
#
loop_
_entity.id
_entity.type
_entity.pdbx_description
1 polymer ?
#
loop_
_entity_poly.entity_id
_entity_poly.type
_entity_poly.pdbx_seq_one_letter_code
_entity_poly.pdbx_strand_id
1 'polypeptide(L)'
;MEVELAETKAQLSSKDRDLQAKDVEIVELKRRLNEQIDKCESLEIDLEAEKVKAATAEEARAVSTAALNVAQTNYSEAQGIVDTLVSEAKWMRSRGVVLVANSILNAGELDRAVAALTDAARAVGHRGRYLECANHVEEMLGQEFDAIHCSVTEQADAALARAENSYDNLTLPVMDLVVEALKKDDWCQCLKAILDPPVTVELSDEEPAGDDGGNGDDDGNDDDGDDDGDQHNELE
;
A
#
# COMPACT_ATOMS: atom_id res chain seq x y z
N MET A 1 107.96 -43.49 -47.22
CA MET A 1 107.57 -44.05 -45.91
C MET A 1 107.59 -42.97 -44.81
N GLU A 2 108.68 -42.24 -44.57
CA GLU A 2 108.71 -41.21 -43.50
C GLU A 2 107.83 -39.97 -43.76
N VAL A 3 107.74 -39.49 -45.00
CA VAL A 3 106.92 -38.31 -45.37
C VAL A 3 105.42 -38.61 -45.22
N GLU A 4 104.95 -39.77 -45.67
CA GLU A 4 103.56 -40.21 -45.51
C GLU A 4 103.19 -40.43 -44.03
N LEU A 5 104.15 -40.85 -43.20
CA LEU A 5 103.94 -41.03 -41.75
C LEU A 5 103.83 -39.67 -41.02
N ALA A 6 104.59 -38.65 -41.47
CA ALA A 6 104.46 -37.29 -40.95
C ALA A 6 103.14 -36.62 -41.37
N GLU A 7 102.70 -36.84 -42.61
CA GLU A 7 101.46 -36.29 -43.16
C GLU A 7 100.21 -36.92 -42.52
N THR A 8 100.20 -38.24 -42.34
CA THR A 8 99.14 -38.95 -41.60
C THR A 8 99.09 -38.53 -40.12
N LYS A 9 100.24 -38.29 -39.48
CA LYS A 9 100.31 -37.78 -38.10
C LYS A 9 99.78 -36.34 -37.98
N ALA A 10 100.05 -35.48 -38.97
CA ALA A 10 99.51 -34.13 -39.02
C ALA A 10 97.98 -34.14 -39.24
N GLN A 11 97.47 -35.01 -40.11
CA GLN A 11 96.03 -35.20 -40.31
C GLN A 11 95.33 -35.74 -39.05
N LEU A 12 95.94 -36.70 -38.35
CA LEU A 12 95.46 -37.20 -37.07
C LEU A 12 95.38 -36.09 -36.03
N SER A 13 96.44 -35.28 -35.91
CA SER A 13 96.47 -34.13 -34.98
C SER A 13 95.42 -33.06 -35.32
N SER A 14 95.12 -32.83 -36.60
CA SER A 14 94.05 -31.92 -37.02
C SER A 14 92.68 -32.46 -36.63
N LYS A 15 92.41 -33.75 -36.92
CA LYS A 15 91.14 -34.40 -36.58
C LYS A 15 90.90 -34.47 -35.07
N ASP A 16 91.95 -34.68 -34.29
CA ASP A 16 91.86 -34.71 -32.83
C ASP A 16 91.48 -33.34 -32.26
N ARG A 17 92.05 -32.25 -32.82
CA ARG A 17 91.64 -30.88 -32.47
C ARG A 17 90.19 -30.58 -32.85
N ASP A 18 89.74 -31.02 -34.03
CA ASP A 18 88.35 -30.86 -34.45
C ASP A 18 87.38 -31.69 -33.59
N LEU A 19 87.77 -32.89 -33.17
CA LEU A 19 86.99 -33.71 -32.24
C LEU A 19 86.85 -33.02 -30.88
N GLN A 20 87.95 -32.49 -30.34
CA GLN A 20 87.91 -31.72 -29.09
C GLN A 20 87.01 -30.48 -29.20
N ALA A 21 87.06 -29.76 -30.32
CA ALA A 21 86.18 -28.62 -30.56
C ALA A 21 84.70 -29.03 -30.61
N LYS A 22 84.39 -30.15 -31.27
CA LYS A 22 83.03 -30.71 -31.31
C LYS A 22 82.55 -31.20 -29.94
N ASP A 23 83.42 -31.80 -29.13
CA ASP A 23 83.06 -32.23 -27.78
C ASP A 23 82.70 -31.03 -26.90
N VAL A 24 83.45 -29.92 -27.01
CA VAL A 24 83.12 -28.66 -26.33
C VAL A 24 81.77 -28.11 -26.81
N GLU A 25 81.52 -28.12 -28.11
CA GLU A 25 80.24 -27.69 -28.68
C GLU A 25 79.08 -28.56 -28.20
N ILE A 26 79.26 -29.89 -28.13
CA ILE A 26 78.25 -30.83 -27.61
C ILE A 26 77.92 -30.52 -26.15
N VAL A 27 78.93 -30.24 -25.31
CA VAL A 27 78.72 -29.89 -23.91
C VAL A 27 77.93 -28.58 -23.79
N GLU A 28 78.28 -27.57 -24.58
CA GLU A 28 77.60 -26.27 -24.60
C GLU A 28 76.15 -26.39 -25.11
N LEU A 29 75.90 -27.18 -26.15
CA LEU A 29 74.56 -27.46 -26.66
C LEU A 29 73.72 -28.22 -25.62
N LYS A 30 74.30 -29.19 -24.90
CA LYS A 30 73.63 -29.89 -23.81
C LYS A 30 73.25 -28.93 -22.67
N ARG A 31 74.15 -28.01 -22.30
CA ARG A 31 73.89 -26.97 -21.29
C ARG A 31 72.71 -26.09 -21.71
N ARG A 32 72.73 -25.56 -22.94
CA ARG A 32 71.64 -24.71 -23.47
C ARG A 32 70.31 -25.44 -23.56
N LEU A 33 70.35 -26.72 -23.95
CA LEU A 33 69.14 -27.54 -24.00
C LEU A 33 68.55 -27.72 -22.60
N ASN A 34 69.38 -27.98 -21.58
CA ASN A 34 68.91 -28.10 -20.20
C ASN A 34 68.32 -26.78 -19.70
N GLU A 35 68.97 -25.65 -19.96
CA GLU A 35 68.44 -24.32 -19.58
C GLU A 35 67.10 -24.00 -20.26
N GLN A 36 66.92 -24.43 -21.52
CA GLN A 36 65.63 -24.32 -22.20
C GLN A 36 64.57 -25.23 -21.55
N ILE A 37 64.93 -26.45 -21.17
CA ILE A 37 64.03 -27.37 -20.45
C ILE A 37 63.59 -26.75 -19.13
N ASP A 38 64.54 -26.30 -18.30
CA ASP A 38 64.25 -25.67 -17.00
C ASP A 38 63.34 -24.44 -17.15
N LYS A 39 63.58 -23.63 -18.20
CA LYS A 39 62.74 -22.47 -18.51
C LYS A 39 61.33 -22.85 -18.96
N CYS A 40 61.20 -23.89 -19.79
CA CYS A 40 59.89 -24.39 -20.23
C CYS A 40 59.08 -24.92 -19.05
N GLU A 41 59.70 -25.70 -18.16
CA GLU A 41 59.05 -26.22 -16.96
C GLU A 41 58.58 -25.10 -16.03
N SER A 42 59.41 -24.06 -15.83
CA SER A 42 59.00 -22.87 -15.05
C SER A 42 57.79 -22.17 -15.65
N LEU A 43 57.76 -21.98 -16.98
CA LEU A 43 56.64 -21.32 -17.65
C LEU A 43 55.35 -22.16 -17.62
N GLU A 44 55.46 -23.48 -17.64
CA GLU A 44 54.31 -24.38 -17.52
C GLU A 44 53.67 -24.28 -16.13
N ILE A 45 54.49 -24.21 -15.07
CA ILE A 45 54.00 -23.97 -13.70
C ILE A 45 53.29 -22.62 -13.59
N ASP A 46 53.88 -21.56 -14.12
CA ASP A 46 53.28 -20.21 -14.10
C ASP A 46 51.96 -20.16 -14.87
N LEU A 47 51.91 -20.81 -16.04
CA LEU A 47 50.71 -20.89 -16.86
C LEU A 47 49.60 -21.65 -16.14
N GLU A 48 49.91 -22.76 -15.48
CA GLU A 48 48.92 -23.54 -14.73
C GLU A 48 48.41 -22.75 -13.50
N ALA A 49 49.30 -22.06 -12.79
CA ALA A 49 48.91 -21.17 -11.70
C ALA A 49 47.97 -20.05 -12.17
N GLU A 50 48.21 -19.49 -13.35
CA GLU A 50 47.34 -18.45 -13.90
C GLU A 50 46.00 -18.98 -14.40
N LYS A 51 45.95 -20.20 -14.95
CA LYS A 51 44.67 -20.86 -15.28
C LYS A 51 43.82 -21.09 -14.04
N VAL A 52 44.43 -21.53 -12.93
CA VAL A 52 43.73 -21.72 -11.65
C VAL A 52 43.16 -20.38 -11.17
N LYS A 53 43.96 -19.31 -11.18
CA LYS A 53 43.47 -17.97 -10.82
C LYS A 53 42.34 -17.49 -11.72
N ALA A 54 42.45 -17.70 -13.03
CA ALA A 54 41.40 -17.34 -13.98
C ALA A 54 40.10 -18.11 -13.69
N ALA A 55 40.19 -19.41 -13.44
CA ALA A 55 39.03 -20.24 -13.07
C ALA A 55 38.40 -19.79 -11.73
N THR A 56 39.21 -19.50 -10.71
CA THR A 56 38.71 -18.98 -9.43
C THR A 56 38.04 -17.61 -9.59
N ALA A 57 38.59 -16.73 -10.42
CA ALA A 57 37.99 -15.43 -10.70
C ALA A 57 36.67 -15.55 -11.47
N GLU A 58 36.56 -16.52 -12.38
CA GLU A 58 35.32 -16.83 -13.09
C GLU A 58 34.24 -17.39 -12.16
N GLU A 59 34.59 -18.32 -11.27
CA GLU A 59 33.68 -18.85 -10.26
C GLU A 59 33.19 -17.73 -9.31
N ALA A 60 34.11 -16.87 -8.83
CA ALA A 60 33.74 -15.73 -8.00
C ALA A 60 32.79 -14.76 -8.72
N ARG A 61 33.00 -14.53 -10.03
CA ARG A 61 32.07 -13.72 -10.85
C ARG A 61 30.72 -14.39 -11.02
N ALA A 62 30.68 -15.69 -11.25
CA ALA A 62 29.44 -16.45 -11.39
C ALA A 62 28.61 -16.40 -10.08
N VAL A 63 29.25 -16.64 -8.94
CA VAL A 63 28.64 -16.53 -7.61
C VAL A 63 28.14 -15.11 -7.35
N SER A 64 28.96 -14.10 -7.64
CA SER A 64 28.57 -12.70 -7.46
C SER A 64 27.38 -12.30 -8.34
N THR A 65 27.34 -12.76 -9.59
CA THR A 65 26.24 -12.50 -10.52
C THR A 65 24.95 -13.18 -10.07
N ALA A 66 25.05 -14.43 -9.60
CA ALA A 66 23.89 -15.15 -9.06
C ALA A 66 23.33 -14.45 -7.81
N ALA A 67 24.20 -14.02 -6.89
CA ALA A 67 23.79 -13.29 -5.70
C ALA A 67 23.14 -11.93 -6.04
N LEU A 68 23.69 -11.21 -7.02
CA LEU A 68 23.13 -9.95 -7.49
C LEU A 68 21.73 -10.13 -8.09
N ASN A 69 21.54 -11.16 -8.92
CA ASN A 69 20.23 -11.44 -9.52
C ASN A 69 19.16 -11.74 -8.45
N VAL A 70 19.51 -12.54 -7.43
CA VAL A 70 18.59 -12.81 -6.31
C VAL A 70 18.24 -11.52 -5.56
N ALA A 71 19.24 -10.68 -5.27
CA ALA A 71 19.01 -9.41 -4.59
C ALA A 71 18.11 -8.46 -5.41
N GLN A 72 18.29 -8.41 -6.73
CA GLN A 72 17.47 -7.59 -7.63
C GLN A 72 16.03 -8.08 -7.72
N THR A 73 15.80 -9.39 -7.78
CA THR A 73 14.45 -9.96 -7.76
C THR A 73 13.75 -9.62 -6.45
N ASN A 74 14.40 -9.86 -5.31
CA ASN A 74 13.83 -9.55 -3.99
C ASN A 74 13.52 -8.05 -3.86
N TYR A 75 14.39 -7.17 -4.38
CA TYR A 75 14.14 -5.74 -4.38
C TYR A 75 12.90 -5.37 -5.22
N SER A 76 12.76 -5.98 -6.40
CA SER A 76 11.63 -5.71 -7.29
C SER A 76 10.30 -6.18 -6.69
N GLU A 77 10.30 -7.35 -6.04
CA GLU A 77 9.13 -7.86 -5.30
C GLU A 77 8.76 -6.96 -4.12
N ALA A 78 9.75 -6.57 -3.31
CA ALA A 78 9.54 -5.65 -2.20
C ALA A 78 9.01 -4.29 -2.66
N GLN A 79 9.55 -3.75 -3.77
CA GLN A 79 9.08 -2.51 -4.36
C GLN A 79 7.61 -2.60 -4.78
N GLY A 80 7.19 -3.71 -5.41
CA GLY A 80 5.79 -3.93 -5.80
C GLY A 80 4.83 -3.96 -4.61
N ILE A 81 5.25 -4.56 -3.48
CA ILE A 81 4.49 -4.55 -2.23
C ILE A 81 4.38 -3.11 -1.69
N VAL A 82 5.49 -2.37 -1.66
CA VAL A 82 5.52 -0.97 -1.18
C VAL A 82 4.62 -0.08 -2.04
N ASP A 83 4.69 -0.20 -3.37
CA ASP A 83 3.86 0.61 -4.28
C ASP A 83 2.38 0.34 -4.07
N THR A 84 2.01 -0.93 -3.85
CA THR A 84 0.63 -1.33 -3.51
C THR A 84 0.20 -0.66 -2.20
N LEU A 85 0.96 -0.81 -1.12
CA LEU A 85 0.64 -0.21 0.18
C LEU A 85 0.55 1.33 0.11
N VAL A 86 1.44 1.99 -0.64
CA VAL A 86 1.39 3.44 -0.83
C VAL A 86 0.10 3.85 -1.53
N SER A 87 -0.32 3.12 -2.57
CA SER A 87 -1.56 3.40 -3.29
C SER A 87 -2.80 3.21 -2.41
N GLU A 88 -2.84 2.14 -1.61
CA GLU A 88 -3.96 1.83 -0.71
C GLU A 88 -4.04 2.82 0.45
N ALA A 89 -2.90 3.16 1.06
CA ALA A 89 -2.82 4.17 2.11
C ALA A 89 -3.23 5.56 1.60
N LYS A 90 -2.87 5.89 0.36
CA LYS A 90 -3.31 7.13 -0.29
C LYS A 90 -4.82 7.14 -0.50
N TRP A 91 -5.41 6.04 -0.98
CA TRP A 91 -6.86 5.93 -1.13
C TRP A 91 -7.59 6.05 0.23
N MET A 92 -7.12 5.34 1.25
CA MET A 92 -7.68 5.40 2.60
C MET A 92 -7.66 6.83 3.15
N ARG A 93 -6.51 7.52 3.03
CA ARG A 93 -6.35 8.90 3.51
C ARG A 93 -7.20 9.92 2.76
N SER A 94 -7.31 9.77 1.44
CA SER A 94 -7.99 10.76 0.59
C SER A 94 -9.49 10.55 0.48
N ARG A 95 -9.97 9.31 0.62
CA ARG A 95 -11.37 8.96 0.36
C ARG A 95 -11.94 7.99 1.40
N GLY A 96 -11.18 6.94 1.76
CA GLY A 96 -11.67 5.88 2.66
C GLY A 96 -12.20 6.39 4.00
N VAL A 97 -11.44 7.21 4.73
CA VAL A 97 -11.86 7.76 6.04
C VAL A 97 -13.14 8.60 5.91
N VAL A 98 -13.22 9.42 4.86
CA VAL A 98 -14.38 10.28 4.61
C VAL A 98 -15.62 9.42 4.32
N LEU A 99 -15.48 8.37 3.52
CA LEU A 99 -16.59 7.47 3.23
C LEU A 99 -17.06 6.72 4.47
N VAL A 100 -16.14 6.19 5.30
CA VAL A 100 -16.51 5.54 6.57
C VAL A 100 -17.29 6.49 7.48
N ALA A 101 -16.77 7.71 7.67
CA ALA A 101 -17.45 8.73 8.49
C ALA A 101 -18.82 9.07 7.92
N ASN A 102 -18.93 9.25 6.60
CA ASN A 102 -20.20 9.54 5.95
C ASN A 102 -21.21 8.40 6.12
N SER A 103 -20.78 7.14 6.00
CA SER A 103 -21.67 5.99 6.22
C SER A 103 -22.14 5.85 7.66
N ILE A 104 -21.32 6.22 8.65
CA ILE A 104 -21.71 6.28 10.07
C ILE A 104 -22.73 7.40 10.30
N LEU A 105 -22.44 8.60 9.79
CA LEU A 105 -23.28 9.78 10.00
C LEU A 105 -24.64 9.68 9.30
N ASN A 106 -24.73 8.90 8.21
CA ASN A 106 -26.00 8.62 7.52
C ASN A 106 -26.62 7.27 7.90
N ALA A 107 -26.17 6.64 8.99
CA ALA A 107 -26.77 5.40 9.46
C ALA A 107 -28.14 5.68 10.08
N GLY A 108 -29.20 5.06 9.54
CA GLY A 108 -30.57 5.27 10.03
C GLY A 108 -30.80 4.81 11.46
N GLU A 109 -29.96 3.92 11.99
CA GLU A 109 -29.92 3.57 13.42
C GLU A 109 -29.46 4.74 14.29
N LEU A 110 -28.43 5.48 13.84
CA LEU A 110 -27.95 6.68 14.53
C LEU A 110 -28.99 7.78 14.51
N ASP A 111 -29.59 8.05 13.36
CA ASP A 111 -30.66 9.04 13.22
C ASP A 111 -31.83 8.76 14.16
N ARG A 112 -32.29 7.51 14.22
CA ARG A 112 -33.38 7.10 15.11
C ARG A 112 -33.02 7.24 16.59
N ALA A 113 -31.80 6.86 16.97
CA ALA A 113 -31.34 6.98 18.35
C ALA A 113 -31.24 8.45 18.79
N VAL A 114 -30.67 9.31 17.94
CA VAL A 114 -30.56 10.76 18.20
C VAL A 114 -31.94 11.43 18.24
N ALA A 115 -32.86 11.06 17.34
CA ALA A 115 -34.23 11.57 17.36
C ALA A 115 -34.95 11.20 18.68
N ALA A 116 -34.87 9.93 19.09
CA ALA A 116 -35.47 9.47 20.34
C ALA A 116 -34.88 10.18 21.57
N LEU A 117 -33.55 10.38 21.59
CA LEU A 117 -32.87 11.12 22.65
C LEU A 117 -33.33 12.58 22.71
N THR A 118 -33.42 13.24 21.55
CA THR A 118 -33.87 14.63 21.42
C THR A 118 -35.30 14.80 21.91
N ASP A 119 -36.20 13.90 21.54
CA ASP A 119 -37.61 13.93 21.94
C ASP A 119 -37.77 13.68 23.44
N ALA A 120 -37.05 12.70 24.00
CA ALA A 120 -37.07 12.41 25.43
C ALA A 120 -36.51 13.58 26.26
N ALA A 121 -35.39 14.17 25.83
CA ALA A 121 -34.79 15.33 26.49
C ALA A 121 -35.74 16.54 26.45
N ARG A 122 -36.40 16.76 25.31
CA ARG A 122 -37.41 17.81 25.16
C ARG A 122 -38.58 17.58 26.12
N ALA A 123 -39.07 16.35 26.27
CA ALA A 123 -40.14 16.01 27.20
C ALA A 123 -39.75 16.31 28.66
N VAL A 124 -38.57 15.89 29.10
CA VAL A 124 -38.03 16.21 30.45
C VAL A 124 -37.98 17.72 30.66
N GLY A 125 -37.45 18.47 29.69
CA GLY A 125 -37.38 19.94 29.76
C GLY A 125 -38.75 20.62 29.81
N HIS A 126 -39.77 20.10 29.13
CA HIS A 126 -41.14 20.60 29.23
C HIS A 126 -41.75 20.32 30.60
N ARG A 127 -41.57 19.10 31.12
CA ARG A 127 -42.07 18.74 32.45
C ARG A 127 -41.41 19.58 33.54
N GLY A 128 -40.09 19.72 33.52
CA GLY A 128 -39.35 20.52 34.50
C GLY A 128 -39.83 21.97 34.55
N ARG A 129 -39.98 22.61 33.38
CA ARG A 129 -40.50 23.99 33.30
C ARG A 129 -41.95 24.11 33.75
N TYR A 130 -42.80 23.14 33.44
CA TYR A 130 -44.18 23.13 33.94
C TYR A 130 -44.20 23.08 35.48
N LEU A 131 -43.42 22.20 36.09
CA LEU A 131 -43.35 22.06 37.55
C LEU A 131 -42.81 23.33 38.21
N GLU A 132 -41.82 23.98 37.61
CA GLU A 132 -41.31 25.28 38.07
C GLU A 132 -42.40 26.36 38.03
N CYS A 133 -43.15 26.46 36.93
CA CYS A 133 -44.28 27.38 36.83
C CYS A 133 -45.38 27.08 37.85
N ALA A 134 -45.74 25.80 38.04
CA ALA A 134 -46.72 25.39 39.03
C ALA A 134 -46.31 25.85 40.43
N ASN A 135 -45.06 25.57 40.83
CA ASN A 135 -44.52 25.98 42.12
C ASN A 135 -44.62 27.52 42.35
N HIS A 136 -44.27 28.34 41.35
CA HIS A 136 -44.40 29.80 41.48
C HIS A 136 -45.87 30.26 41.68
N VAL A 137 -46.82 29.59 41.02
CA VAL A 137 -48.25 29.91 41.16
C VAL A 137 -48.77 29.46 42.53
N GLU A 138 -48.36 28.28 43.00
CA GLU A 138 -48.68 27.80 44.34
C GLU A 138 -48.20 28.76 45.42
N GLU A 139 -46.96 29.24 45.33
CA GLU A 139 -46.37 30.22 46.25
C GLU A 139 -47.14 31.56 46.26
N MET A 140 -47.63 32.01 45.10
CA MET A 140 -48.36 33.26 44.98
C MET A 140 -49.80 33.17 45.52
N LEU A 141 -50.50 32.07 45.20
CA LEU A 141 -51.93 31.92 45.47
C LEU A 141 -52.22 31.16 46.78
N GLY A 142 -51.24 30.46 47.35
CA GLY A 142 -51.40 29.64 48.56
C GLY A 142 -52.28 28.41 48.35
N GLN A 143 -52.42 27.95 47.09
CA GLN A 143 -53.19 26.78 46.70
C GLN A 143 -52.27 25.79 45.98
N GLU A 144 -52.38 24.50 46.28
CA GLU A 144 -51.66 23.42 45.61
C GLU A 144 -52.16 23.23 44.16
N PHE A 145 -51.23 23.14 43.21
CA PHE A 145 -51.39 22.86 41.79
C PHE A 145 -50.68 21.54 41.48
N ASP A 146 -51.48 20.52 41.25
CA ASP A 146 -50.98 19.21 40.89
C ASP A 146 -50.49 19.14 39.43
N ALA A 147 -49.67 18.12 39.16
CA ALA A 147 -49.12 17.87 37.83
C ALA A 147 -50.13 17.23 36.85
N ILE A 148 -51.42 17.09 37.21
CA ILE A 148 -52.42 16.40 36.38
C ILE A 148 -52.70 17.13 35.07
N HIS A 149 -52.44 18.45 35.03
CA HIS A 149 -52.61 19.27 33.83
C HIS A 149 -51.31 19.35 32.99
N CYS A 150 -50.22 18.73 33.44
CA CYS A 150 -49.01 18.61 32.64
C CYS A 150 -49.24 17.60 31.52
N SER A 151 -49.09 18.04 30.27
CA SER A 151 -49.19 17.17 29.09
C SER A 151 -48.07 16.13 29.01
N VAL A 152 -47.02 16.27 29.82
CA VAL A 152 -45.87 15.37 29.88
C VAL A 152 -45.90 14.49 31.13
N THR A 153 -45.83 13.18 30.91
CA THR A 153 -45.92 12.17 31.95
C THR A 153 -44.74 12.22 32.93
N GLU A 154 -44.92 11.67 34.13
CA GLU A 154 -43.85 11.48 35.12
C GLU A 154 -42.77 10.49 34.70
N GLN A 155 -42.99 9.76 33.61
CA GLN A 155 -42.03 8.80 33.07
C GLN A 155 -41.00 9.45 32.15
N ALA A 156 -41.05 10.77 31.94
CA ALA A 156 -40.13 11.48 31.05
C ALA A 156 -38.66 11.21 31.39
N ASP A 157 -38.28 11.27 32.68
CA ASP A 157 -36.90 11.01 33.12
C ASP A 157 -36.48 9.56 32.86
N ALA A 158 -37.37 8.59 33.10
CA ALA A 158 -37.12 7.19 32.80
C ALA A 158 -37.08 6.91 31.29
N ALA A 159 -37.81 7.67 30.48
CA ALA A 159 -37.75 7.60 29.02
C ALA A 159 -36.42 8.17 28.51
N LEU A 160 -35.95 9.30 29.07
CA LEU A 160 -34.64 9.87 28.75
C LEU A 160 -33.51 8.91 29.10
N ALA A 161 -33.49 8.35 30.31
CA ALA A 161 -32.48 7.37 30.71
C ALA A 161 -32.45 6.13 29.79
N ARG A 162 -33.62 5.68 29.30
CA ARG A 162 -33.69 4.59 28.31
C ARG A 162 -33.15 4.99 26.95
N ALA A 163 -33.44 6.22 26.49
CA ALA A 163 -32.93 6.74 25.22
C ALA A 163 -31.40 6.95 25.27
N GLU A 164 -30.87 7.48 26.36
CA GLU A 164 -29.43 7.60 26.62
C GLU A 164 -28.76 6.23 26.58
N ASN A 165 -29.29 5.26 27.33
CA ASN A 165 -28.75 3.89 27.31
C ASN A 165 -28.83 3.26 25.91
N SER A 166 -29.87 3.56 25.12
CA SER A 166 -29.97 3.07 23.74
C SER A 166 -28.94 3.70 22.81
N TYR A 167 -28.61 4.98 23.00
CA TYR A 167 -27.60 5.69 22.23
C TYR A 167 -26.18 5.23 22.60
N ASP A 168 -25.89 5.11 23.90
CA ASP A 168 -24.57 4.70 24.40
C ASP A 168 -24.19 3.26 24.00
N ASN A 169 -25.19 2.40 23.81
CA ASN A 169 -25.02 1.01 23.39
C ASN A 169 -25.39 0.79 21.91
N LEU A 170 -25.38 1.85 21.11
CA LEU A 170 -25.73 1.77 19.69
C LEU A 170 -24.72 0.94 18.91
N THR A 171 -25.21 -0.08 18.23
CA THR A 171 -24.43 -0.88 17.27
C THR A 171 -24.77 -0.46 15.85
N LEU A 172 -23.76 -0.06 15.09
CA LEU A 172 -23.91 0.33 13.70
C LEU A 172 -23.38 -0.80 12.79
N PRO A 173 -24.23 -1.44 11.96
CA PRO A 173 -23.79 -2.54 11.09
C PRO A 173 -22.61 -2.17 10.17
N VAL A 174 -22.53 -0.91 9.74
CA VAL A 174 -21.41 -0.42 8.94
C VAL A 174 -20.06 -0.52 9.67
N MET A 175 -20.04 -0.33 10.98
CA MET A 175 -18.81 -0.45 11.77
C MET A 175 -18.31 -1.89 11.79
N ASP A 176 -19.22 -2.85 11.95
CA ASP A 176 -18.87 -4.27 11.90
C ASP A 176 -18.33 -4.67 10.53
N LEU A 177 -18.97 -4.21 9.45
CA LEU A 177 -18.50 -4.46 8.09
C LEU A 177 -17.11 -3.88 7.83
N VAL A 178 -16.83 -2.66 8.30
CA VAL A 178 -15.52 -2.03 8.18
C VAL A 178 -14.46 -2.82 8.98
N VAL A 179 -14.77 -3.21 10.21
CA VAL A 179 -13.86 -3.98 11.06
C VAL A 179 -13.54 -5.34 10.44
N GLU A 180 -14.53 -6.05 9.90
CA GLU A 180 -14.31 -7.33 9.22
C GLU A 180 -13.53 -7.17 7.91
N ALA A 181 -13.74 -6.08 7.16
CA ALA A 181 -12.96 -5.80 5.96
C ALA A 181 -11.47 -5.55 6.28
N LEU A 182 -11.17 -4.82 7.37
CA LEU A 182 -9.81 -4.50 7.78
C LEU A 182 -8.98 -5.72 8.25
N LYS A 183 -9.63 -6.85 8.55
CA LYS A 183 -8.95 -8.09 8.94
C LYS A 183 -8.42 -8.90 7.74
N LYS A 184 -8.80 -8.54 6.52
CA LYS A 184 -8.45 -9.29 5.30
C LYS A 184 -7.18 -8.74 4.65
N ASP A 185 -6.48 -9.60 3.90
CA ASP A 185 -5.30 -9.20 3.13
C ASP A 185 -5.65 -8.18 2.03
N ASP A 186 -6.86 -8.28 1.46
CA ASP A 186 -7.42 -7.40 0.43
C ASP A 186 -8.35 -6.31 1.02
N TRP A 187 -8.02 -5.83 2.22
CA TRP A 187 -8.82 -4.86 2.98
C TRP A 187 -9.27 -3.65 2.15
N CYS A 188 -8.39 -3.11 1.30
CA CYS A 188 -8.66 -1.90 0.53
C CYS A 188 -9.78 -2.13 -0.50
N GLN A 189 -9.79 -3.29 -1.16
CA GLN A 189 -10.78 -3.70 -2.14
C GLN A 189 -12.11 -4.02 -1.45
N CYS A 190 -12.07 -4.72 -0.31
CA CYS A 190 -13.25 -4.95 0.50
C CYS A 190 -13.92 -3.64 0.95
N LEU A 191 -13.13 -2.67 1.44
CA LEU A 191 -13.68 -1.37 1.84
C LEU A 191 -14.23 -0.58 0.66
N LYS A 192 -13.58 -0.59 -0.50
CA LYS A 192 -14.13 0.03 -1.73
C LYS A 192 -15.47 -0.58 -2.11
N ALA A 193 -15.61 -1.90 -2.04
CA ALA A 193 -16.87 -2.56 -2.36
C ALA A 193 -18.01 -2.19 -1.39
N ILE A 194 -17.69 -2.01 -0.11
CA ILE A 194 -18.67 -1.65 0.93
C ILE A 194 -19.06 -0.16 0.84
N LEU A 195 -18.08 0.72 0.65
CA LEU A 195 -18.21 2.16 0.85
C LEU A 195 -18.34 2.97 -0.45
N ASP A 196 -17.91 2.39 -1.57
CA ASP A 196 -17.85 3.02 -2.89
C ASP A 196 -18.36 2.04 -3.95
N PRO A 197 -19.59 1.50 -3.81
CA PRO A 197 -20.11 0.54 -4.77
C PRO A 197 -20.17 1.17 -6.16
N PRO A 198 -19.75 0.44 -7.22
CA PRO A 198 -19.81 0.98 -8.57
C PRO A 198 -21.25 1.33 -8.91
N VAL A 199 -21.45 2.54 -9.45
CA VAL A 199 -22.75 2.96 -9.98
C VAL A 199 -23.11 2.01 -11.12
N THR A 200 -23.99 1.04 -10.84
CA THR A 200 -24.70 0.33 -11.87
C THR A 200 -25.66 1.34 -12.47
N VAL A 201 -25.36 1.80 -13.69
CA VAL A 201 -26.36 2.49 -14.52
C VAL A 201 -27.50 1.49 -14.69
N GLU A 202 -28.57 1.64 -13.91
CA GLU A 202 -29.82 1.01 -14.26
C GLU A 202 -30.22 1.61 -15.60
N LEU A 203 -30.04 0.81 -16.66
CA LEU A 203 -30.72 1.05 -17.92
C LEU A 203 -32.20 0.94 -17.59
N SER A 204 -32.84 2.08 -17.29
CA SER A 204 -34.30 2.14 -17.17
C SER A 204 -34.86 1.54 -18.46
N ASP A 205 -35.54 0.40 -18.34
CA ASP A 205 -36.37 -0.13 -19.40
C ASP A 205 -37.34 0.99 -19.79
N GLU A 206 -37.21 1.41 -21.05
CA GLU A 206 -38.07 2.38 -21.70
C GLU A 206 -39.50 1.82 -21.66
N GLU A 207 -40.34 2.38 -20.77
CA GLU A 207 -41.77 2.06 -20.76
C GLU A 207 -42.38 2.41 -22.12
N PRO A 208 -43.14 1.50 -22.76
CA PRO A 208 -43.73 1.79 -24.05
C PRO A 208 -44.81 2.87 -23.88
N ALA A 209 -44.68 3.93 -24.68
CA ALA A 209 -45.66 5.00 -24.80
C ALA A 209 -47.06 4.42 -25.10
N GLY A 210 -47.89 4.37 -24.06
CA GLY A 210 -49.30 4.04 -24.11
C GLY A 210 -50.12 5.32 -23.95
N ASP A 211 -50.52 5.87 -25.08
CA ASP A 211 -51.57 6.87 -25.28
C ASP A 211 -52.86 6.47 -24.55
N ASP A 212 -53.34 7.33 -23.63
CA ASP A 212 -54.79 7.55 -23.49
C ASP A 212 -55.05 8.98 -23.02
N GLY A 213 -55.85 9.68 -23.81
CA GLY A 213 -56.11 11.11 -23.69
C GLY A 213 -57.34 11.47 -22.86
N GLY A 214 -57.37 12.75 -22.46
CA GLY A 214 -58.57 13.49 -22.02
C GLY A 214 -58.90 13.36 -20.53
N ASN A 215 -59.36 14.40 -19.82
CA ASN A 215 -59.82 15.73 -20.19
C ASN A 215 -60.08 16.55 -18.90
N GLY A 216 -59.74 17.84 -18.89
CA GLY A 216 -60.31 18.94 -18.07
C GLY A 216 -60.23 18.86 -16.53
N ASP A 217 -60.28 19.92 -15.74
CA ASP A 217 -60.30 21.38 -15.91
C ASP A 217 -59.74 21.91 -14.56
N ASP A 218 -58.84 22.89 -14.57
CA ASP A 218 -59.06 24.29 -14.20
C ASP A 218 -59.44 24.52 -12.71
N ASP A 219 -58.56 25.21 -11.99
CA ASP A 219 -58.89 26.20 -10.96
C ASP A 219 -57.59 26.86 -10.49
N GLY A 220 -57.35 28.07 -11.00
CA GLY A 220 -56.23 28.92 -10.61
C GLY A 220 -56.44 29.58 -9.25
N ASN A 221 -55.32 30.06 -8.69
CA ASN A 221 -55.21 31.36 -8.01
C ASN A 221 -53.72 31.70 -7.85
N ASP A 222 -53.23 32.71 -8.59
CA ASP A 222 -52.70 34.00 -8.11
C ASP A 222 -52.42 34.09 -6.58
N ASP A 223 -51.43 34.76 -6.01
CA ASP A 223 -50.40 35.74 -6.37
C ASP A 223 -49.55 35.90 -5.07
N ASP A 224 -48.53 36.76 -5.11
CA ASP A 224 -47.68 37.26 -4.01
C ASP A 224 -46.41 36.41 -3.81
N GLY A 225 -45.26 36.72 -4.42
CA GLY A 225 -44.66 38.04 -4.52
C GLY A 225 -43.92 38.35 -3.22
N ASP A 226 -42.61 38.09 -3.21
CA ASP A 226 -41.64 38.96 -2.54
C ASP A 226 -40.23 38.65 -3.06
N ASP A 227 -39.83 39.54 -3.96
CA ASP A 227 -38.47 39.92 -4.31
C ASP A 227 -37.86 40.63 -3.10
N ASP A 228 -36.70 40.17 -2.65
CA ASP A 228 -35.70 41.03 -2.02
C ASP A 228 -34.33 40.41 -2.26
N GLY A 229 -33.74 40.83 -3.38
CA GLY A 229 -32.30 40.74 -3.57
C GLY A 229 -31.56 41.61 -2.55
N ASP A 230 -30.56 41.04 -1.89
CA ASP A 230 -29.45 41.82 -1.36
C ASP A 230 -28.15 41.30 -1.99
N GLN A 231 -27.82 41.91 -3.12
CA GLN A 231 -26.46 41.96 -3.63
C GLN A 231 -25.77 43.12 -2.91
N HIS A 232 -24.81 42.82 -2.04
CA HIS A 232 -23.77 43.78 -1.71
C HIS A 232 -22.40 43.27 -2.17
N ASN A 233 -21.93 43.96 -3.19
CA ASN A 233 -20.59 43.92 -3.76
C ASN A 233 -19.51 44.27 -2.75
N GLU A 234 -18.34 43.66 -2.99
CA GLU A 234 -16.97 44.18 -2.96
C GLU A 234 -16.71 45.52 -2.24
N LEU A 235 -15.62 45.57 -1.46
CA LEU A 235 -14.43 46.40 -1.81
C LEU A 235 -13.31 46.21 -0.76
N GLU A 236 -12.10 45.97 -1.30
CA GLU A 236 -10.75 46.22 -0.75
C GLU A 236 -10.23 45.47 0.49
#